data_AF-A0A7S1Q9N5-F1
#
_entry.id   AF-A0A7S1Q9N5-F1
#
_cell.length_a   1.000
_cell.length_b   1.000
_cell.length_c   1.000
_cell.angle_alpha   90.00
_cell.angle_beta   90.00
_cell.angle_gamma   90.00
#
_symmetry.space_group_name_H-M   'P 1'
#
loop_
_entity.id
_entity.type
_entity.pdbx_description
1 polymer ?
#
loop_
_entity_poly.entity_id
_entity_poly.type
_entity_poly.pdbx_seq_one_letter_code
_entity_poly.pdbx_strand_id
1 'polypeptide(L)'
;FVTERKVLHVLDFMVTAPSPYDFLDAWTAPMQVPGAGQQGSRQPVDGSPPRCIANFLLQLSLFSATVHYGYPHAILAASAVHIALASLQAAPVQFRTLLADVSLACPDVKDVPGAMAACAAELHGLWVQFATSRGVRTQSVLKKFGNTAWLHAILSPPPINALPHPASFAHEAPGHSSRESTSSTGQEHLKH
;
A
#
# COMPACT_ATOMS: atom_id res chain seq x y z
N PHE A 1 37.57 4.04 3.56
CA PHE A 1 37.69 3.72 2.12
C PHE A 1 37.92 2.24 1.79
N VAL A 2 38.76 1.46 2.50
CA VAL A 2 38.96 0.03 2.16
C VAL A 2 37.67 -0.80 2.30
N THR A 3 36.91 -0.62 3.38
CA THR A 3 35.64 -1.34 3.60
C THR A 3 34.56 -0.94 2.59
N GLU A 4 34.40 0.37 2.34
CA GLU A 4 33.46 0.91 1.35
C GLU A 4 33.68 0.32 -0.04
N ARG A 5 34.93 0.33 -0.53
CA ARG A 5 35.25 -0.25 -1.84
C ARG A 5 34.95 -1.74 -1.91
N LYS A 6 35.16 -2.49 -0.81
CA LYS A 6 34.78 -3.92 -0.74
C LYS A 6 33.26 -4.10 -0.84
N VAL A 7 32.47 -3.28 -0.15
CA VAL A 7 31.00 -3.33 -0.24
C VAL A 7 30.52 -3.01 -1.64
N LEU A 8 31.05 -1.95 -2.27
CA LEU A 8 30.68 -1.59 -3.64
C LEU A 8 31.03 -2.68 -4.65
N HIS A 9 32.17 -3.37 -4.49
CA HIS A 9 32.50 -4.52 -5.32
C HIS A 9 31.54 -5.70 -5.10
N VAL A 10 31.11 -5.97 -3.87
CA VAL A 10 30.13 -7.03 -3.60
C VAL A 10 28.78 -6.71 -4.23
N LEU A 11 28.38 -5.43 -4.27
CA LEU A 11 27.15 -4.96 -4.91
C LEU A 11 27.30 -4.79 -6.43
N ASP A 12 28.46 -5.09 -7.02
CA ASP A 12 28.80 -4.79 -8.41
C ASP A 12 28.49 -3.34 -8.82
N PHE A 13 28.68 -2.41 -7.86
CA PHE A 13 28.33 -0.99 -7.98
C PHE A 13 26.84 -0.72 -8.33
N MET A 14 25.96 -1.72 -8.23
CA MET A 14 24.51 -1.58 -8.35
C MET A 14 23.92 -0.96 -7.08
N VAL A 15 24.07 0.36 -6.94
CA VAL A 15 23.58 1.13 -5.79
C VAL A 15 22.21 1.78 -6.01
N THR A 16 21.58 1.52 -7.16
CA THR A 16 20.33 2.20 -7.61
C THR A 16 19.06 1.37 -7.39
N ALA A 17 19.09 0.38 -6.49
CA ALA A 17 17.91 -0.41 -6.22
C ALA A 17 16.80 0.45 -5.56
N PRO A 18 15.54 0.38 -6.04
CA PRO A 18 14.45 1.11 -5.43
C PRO A 18 14.20 0.61 -4.01
N SER A 19 14.07 1.55 -3.09
CA SER A 19 13.69 1.29 -1.71
C SER A 19 12.16 1.09 -1.59
N PRO A 20 11.67 0.50 -0.49
CA PRO A 20 10.23 0.44 -0.23
C PRO A 20 9.56 1.83 -0.21
N TYR A 21 10.30 2.89 0.11
CA TYR A 21 9.77 4.26 0.14
C TYR A 21 9.51 4.82 -1.26
N ASP A 22 10.33 4.46 -2.24
CA ASP A 22 10.12 4.89 -3.64
C ASP A 22 8.78 4.34 -4.17
N PHE A 23 8.47 3.08 -3.85
CA PHE A 23 7.19 2.46 -4.18
C PHE A 23 6.02 3.05 -3.37
N LEU A 24 6.22 3.33 -2.08
CA LEU A 24 5.21 3.99 -1.25
C LEU A 24 4.79 5.33 -1.85
N ASP A 25 5.76 6.14 -2.26
CA ASP A 25 5.50 7.46 -2.85
C ASP A 25 4.78 7.32 -4.20
N ALA A 26 5.18 6.37 -5.04
CA ALA A 26 4.52 6.10 -6.31
C ALA A 26 3.04 5.71 -6.14
N TRP A 27 2.71 4.78 -5.24
CA TRP A 27 1.33 4.29 -5.08
C TRP A 27 0.42 5.19 -4.25
N THR A 28 0.99 6.06 -3.42
CA THR A 28 0.20 7.03 -2.66
C THR A 28 0.05 8.36 -3.38
N ALA A 29 0.80 8.61 -4.45
CA ALA A 29 0.66 9.82 -5.27
C ALA A 29 -0.77 10.04 -5.82
N PRO A 30 -1.47 9.03 -6.37
CA PRO A 30 -2.84 9.21 -6.86
C PRO A 30 -3.86 9.54 -5.76
N MET A 31 -3.55 9.22 -4.49
CA MET A 31 -4.42 9.49 -3.35
C MET A 31 -4.33 10.94 -2.86
N GLN A 32 -3.34 11.70 -3.35
CA GLN A 32 -3.19 13.10 -3.04
C GLN A 32 -4.17 13.89 -3.91
N VAL A 33 -5.33 14.24 -3.34
CA VAL A 33 -6.38 14.99 -4.06
C VAL A 33 -5.82 16.35 -4.51
N PRO A 34 -5.62 16.61 -5.81
CA PRO A 34 -5.15 17.89 -6.31
C PRO A 34 -6.33 18.87 -6.26
N GLY A 35 -6.46 19.63 -5.18
CA GLY A 35 -7.54 20.64 -5.07
C GLY A 35 -8.02 20.95 -3.66
N ALA A 36 -7.64 20.16 -2.66
CA ALA A 36 -7.91 20.50 -1.26
C ALA A 36 -6.96 21.61 -0.78
N GLY A 37 -7.20 22.85 -1.23
CA GLY A 37 -6.74 24.07 -0.57
C GLY A 37 -5.21 24.31 -0.51
N GLN A 38 -4.52 24.31 -1.64
CA GLN A 38 -3.18 24.94 -1.77
C GLN A 38 -3.25 26.48 -1.82
N GLN A 39 -3.99 27.13 -0.92
CA GLN A 39 -3.90 28.59 -0.76
C GLN A 39 -3.23 28.94 0.57
N GLY A 40 -1.89 29.10 0.49
CA GLY A 40 -1.12 29.93 1.41
C GLY A 40 -0.62 29.30 2.71
N SER A 41 -1.16 28.16 3.15
CA SER A 41 -0.65 27.44 4.31
C SER A 41 0.45 26.47 3.89
N ARG A 42 1.66 26.66 4.39
CA ARG A 42 2.77 25.70 4.34
C ARG A 42 2.34 24.48 5.16
N GLN A 43 1.44 23.66 4.62
CA GLN A 43 1.02 22.44 5.29
C GLN A 43 2.27 21.61 5.53
N PRO A 44 2.47 21.11 6.76
CA PRO A 44 3.57 20.20 7.04
C PRO A 44 3.49 19.05 6.05
N VAL A 45 4.64 18.55 5.62
CA VAL A 45 4.83 17.45 4.64
C VAL A 45 4.27 16.11 5.17
N ASP A 46 3.47 16.16 6.22
CA ASP A 46 2.73 15.06 6.82
C ASP A 46 1.64 14.66 5.82
N GLY A 47 2.04 13.74 4.94
CA GLY A 47 1.25 13.25 3.81
C GLY A 47 -0.10 12.67 4.21
N SER A 48 -0.87 12.27 3.18
CA SER A 48 -2.20 11.68 3.36
C SER A 48 -2.21 10.59 4.46
N PRO A 49 -3.31 10.46 5.24
CA PRO A 49 -3.40 9.46 6.32
C PRO A 49 -2.95 8.04 5.90
N PRO A 50 -3.34 7.50 4.73
CA PRO A 50 -2.85 6.19 4.28
C PRO A 50 -1.32 6.14 4.14
N ARG A 51 -0.69 7.20 3.59
CA ARG A 51 0.76 7.30 3.44
C ARG A 51 1.46 7.35 4.80
N CYS A 52 0.89 8.08 5.77
CA CYS A 52 1.46 8.18 7.11
C CYS A 52 1.49 6.82 7.82
N ILE A 53 0.37 6.08 7.80
CA ILE A 53 0.27 4.74 8.40
C ILE A 53 1.18 3.75 7.67
N ALA A 54 1.20 3.76 6.34
CA ALA A 54 2.07 2.88 5.57
C ALA A 54 3.57 3.17 5.82
N ASN A 55 3.96 4.44 5.89
CA ASN A 55 5.33 4.85 6.27
C ASN A 55 5.70 4.36 7.68
N PHE A 56 4.78 4.46 8.64
CA PHE A 56 4.96 3.91 9.97
C PHE A 56 5.22 2.38 9.93
N LEU A 57 4.40 1.63 9.17
CA LEU A 57 4.56 0.18 9.02
C LEU A 57 5.88 -0.20 8.37
N LEU A 58 6.31 0.54 7.34
CA LEU A 58 7.62 0.33 6.70
C LEU A 58 8.77 0.59 7.67
N GLN A 59 8.69 1.63 8.49
CA GLN A 59 9.71 1.87 9.51
C GLN A 59 9.70 0.80 10.60
N LEU A 60 8.52 0.30 10.96
CA LEU A 60 8.40 -0.79 11.92
C LEU A 60 9.01 -2.09 11.37
N SER A 61 8.88 -2.33 10.07
CA SER A 61 9.49 -3.50 9.41
C SER A 61 11.02 -3.53 9.54
N LEU A 62 11.70 -2.38 9.64
CA LEU A 62 13.16 -2.31 9.84
C LEU A 62 13.64 -2.97 11.14
N PHE A 63 12.75 -3.16 12.12
CA PHE A 63 13.05 -3.88 13.36
C PHE A 63 12.90 -5.40 13.24
N SER A 64 12.50 -5.91 12.07
CA SER A 64 12.39 -7.32 11.75
C SER A 64 13.02 -7.61 10.38
N ALA A 65 14.26 -8.10 10.40
CA ALA A 65 14.98 -8.45 9.17
C ALA A 65 14.22 -9.50 8.33
N THR A 66 13.53 -10.45 8.98
CA THR A 66 12.71 -11.46 8.31
C THR A 66 11.62 -10.83 7.46
N VAL A 67 10.92 -9.82 7.97
CA VAL A 67 9.85 -9.14 7.23
C VAL A 67 10.43 -8.18 6.20
N HIS A 68 11.45 -7.38 6.58
CA HIS A 68 11.97 -6.34 5.72
C HIS A 68 12.68 -6.87 4.47
N TYR A 69 13.41 -7.98 4.61
CA TYR A 69 14.18 -8.59 3.51
C TYR A 69 13.57 -9.90 2.99
N GLY A 70 12.52 -10.43 3.63
CA GLY A 70 11.85 -11.65 3.20
C GLY A 70 10.89 -11.45 2.01
N TYR A 71 10.55 -10.20 1.69
CA TYR A 71 9.63 -9.84 0.61
C TYR A 71 10.28 -8.83 -0.35
N PRO A 72 9.94 -8.85 -1.66
CA PRO A 72 10.32 -7.77 -2.56
C PRO A 72 9.85 -6.41 -2.02
N HIS A 73 10.68 -5.37 -2.15
CA HIS A 73 10.37 -4.03 -1.59
C HIS A 73 9.03 -3.46 -2.05
N ALA A 74 8.66 -3.74 -3.31
CA ALA A 74 7.34 -3.41 -3.83
C ALA A 74 6.22 -4.16 -3.09
N ILE A 75 6.31 -5.48 -2.89
CA ILE A 75 5.31 -6.24 -2.12
C ILE A 75 5.21 -5.73 -0.68
N LEU A 76 6.35 -5.42 -0.06
CA LEU A 76 6.41 -4.87 1.30
C LEU A 76 5.68 -3.53 1.41
N ALA A 77 6.00 -2.59 0.51
CA ALA A 77 5.34 -1.28 0.47
C ALA A 77 3.84 -1.39 0.13
N ALA A 78 3.47 -2.29 -0.77
CA ALA A 78 2.07 -2.48 -1.16
C ALA A 78 1.25 -3.05 -0.02
N SER A 79 1.82 -3.98 0.73
CA SER A 79 1.20 -4.56 1.91
C SER A 79 1.00 -3.52 3.01
N ALA A 80 1.97 -2.62 3.21
CA ALA A 80 1.83 -1.50 4.13
C ALA A 80 0.72 -0.52 3.69
N VAL A 81 0.63 -0.18 2.40
CA VAL A 81 -0.45 0.66 1.84
C VAL A 81 -1.80 -0.05 1.98
N HIS A 82 -1.87 -1.34 1.68
CA HIS A 82 -3.08 -2.15 1.82
C HIS A 82 -3.62 -2.13 3.25
N ILE A 83 -2.76 -2.37 4.26
CA ILE A 83 -3.14 -2.29 5.67
C ILE A 83 -3.63 -0.88 6.01
N ALA A 84 -2.93 0.16 5.55
CA ALA A 84 -3.31 1.55 5.80
C ALA A 84 -4.70 1.87 5.22
N LEU A 85 -4.95 1.49 3.96
CA LEU A 85 -6.25 1.65 3.30
C LEU A 85 -7.36 0.90 4.05
N ALA A 86 -7.11 -0.35 4.46
CA ALA A 86 -8.06 -1.14 5.23
C ALA A 86 -8.37 -0.52 6.59
N SER A 87 -7.35 -0.02 7.30
CA SER A 87 -7.52 0.65 8.59
C SER A 87 -8.35 1.93 8.51
N LEU A 88 -8.36 2.57 7.34
CA LEU A 88 -9.11 3.79 7.04
C LEU A 88 -10.43 3.52 6.29
N GLN A 89 -10.81 2.25 6.14
CA GLN A 89 -12.02 1.84 5.42
C GLN A 89 -12.12 2.46 4.01
N ALA A 90 -10.99 2.46 3.30
CA ALA A 90 -10.92 3.01 1.96
C ALA A 90 -11.85 2.29 0.98
N ALA A 91 -12.18 2.96 -0.14
CA ALA A 91 -13.05 2.39 -1.16
C ALA A 91 -12.38 1.18 -1.87
N PRO A 92 -13.14 0.12 -2.20
CA PRO A 92 -12.65 -1.09 -2.90
C PRO A 92 -11.83 -0.80 -4.16
N VAL A 93 -12.18 0.27 -4.89
CA VAL A 93 -11.46 0.69 -6.11
C VAL A 93 -9.97 0.95 -5.85
N GLN A 94 -9.60 1.50 -4.69
CA GLN A 94 -8.21 1.81 -4.37
C GLN A 94 -7.37 0.54 -4.17
N PHE A 95 -7.95 -0.52 -3.61
CA PHE A 95 -7.29 -1.82 -3.48
C PHE A 95 -7.07 -2.48 -4.84
N ARG A 96 -8.03 -2.38 -5.76
CA ARG A 96 -7.89 -2.90 -7.12
C ARG A 96 -6.79 -2.16 -7.89
N THR A 97 -6.78 -0.83 -7.82
CA THR A 97 -5.72 -0.01 -8.44
C THR A 97 -4.35 -0.40 -7.90
N LEU A 98 -4.21 -0.47 -6.57
CA LEU A 98 -2.95 -0.89 -5.94
C LEU A 98 -2.50 -2.27 -6.43
N LEU A 99 -3.40 -3.25 -6.46
CA LEU A 99 -3.06 -4.61 -6.89
C LEU A 99 -2.63 -4.66 -8.36
N ALA A 100 -3.28 -3.90 -9.23
CA ALA A 100 -2.90 -3.79 -10.63
C ALA A 100 -1.51 -3.15 -10.79
N ASP A 101 -1.25 -2.04 -10.09
CA ASP A 101 0.04 -1.34 -10.14
C ASP A 101 1.20 -2.21 -9.64
N VAL A 102 0.97 -2.98 -8.58
CA VAL A 102 1.98 -3.91 -8.02
C VAL A 102 2.26 -5.06 -8.98
N SER A 103 1.22 -5.58 -9.64
CA SER A 103 1.37 -6.64 -10.63
C SER A 103 2.22 -6.20 -11.83
N LEU A 104 2.12 -4.92 -12.22
CA LEU A 104 2.97 -4.31 -13.24
C LEU A 104 4.41 -4.08 -12.75
N ALA A 105 4.58 -3.68 -11.49
CA ALA A 105 5.90 -3.40 -10.91
C ALA A 105 6.72 -4.68 -10.60
N CYS A 106 6.06 -5.82 -10.40
CA CYS A 106 6.67 -7.08 -9.97
C CYS A 106 6.31 -8.27 -10.89
N PRO A 107 6.73 -8.27 -12.16
CA PRO A 107 6.37 -9.33 -13.10
C PRO A 107 6.89 -10.73 -12.70
N ASP A 108 7.95 -10.78 -11.87
CA ASP A 108 8.55 -12.04 -11.41
C ASP A 108 7.74 -12.73 -10.29
N VAL A 109 6.80 -12.03 -9.66
CA VAL A 109 5.96 -12.57 -8.58
C VAL A 109 4.69 -13.18 -9.17
N LYS A 110 4.63 -14.52 -9.21
CA LYS A 110 3.50 -15.25 -9.82
C LYS A 110 2.15 -15.05 -9.13
N ASP A 111 2.16 -14.95 -7.81
CA ASP A 111 0.97 -14.75 -6.98
C ASP A 111 1.13 -13.48 -6.12
N VAL A 112 1.01 -12.33 -6.76
CA VAL A 112 1.06 -11.02 -6.10
C VAL A 112 0.02 -10.91 -4.98
N PRO A 113 -1.28 -11.26 -5.18
CA PRO A 113 -2.26 -11.20 -4.10
C PRO A 113 -1.89 -12.05 -2.88
N GLY A 114 -1.43 -13.29 -3.08
CA GLY A 114 -1.00 -14.16 -2.00
C GLY A 114 0.25 -13.64 -1.27
N ALA A 115 1.25 -13.17 -2.01
CA ALA A 115 2.46 -12.59 -1.43
C ALA A 115 2.15 -11.32 -0.60
N MET A 116 1.27 -10.45 -1.11
CA MET A 116 0.79 -9.28 -0.37
C MET A 116 0.01 -9.68 0.88
N ALA A 117 -0.86 -10.69 0.81
CA ALA A 117 -1.62 -11.16 1.97
C ALA A 117 -0.71 -11.68 3.09
N ALA A 118 0.29 -12.50 2.73
CA ALA A 118 1.27 -13.05 3.66
C ALA A 118 2.11 -11.92 4.32
N CYS A 119 2.66 -11.02 3.49
CA CYS A 119 3.43 -9.89 3.99
C CYS A 119 2.58 -8.95 4.87
N ALA A 120 1.31 -8.72 4.50
CA ALA A 120 0.40 -7.89 5.29
C ALA A 120 0.10 -8.51 6.66
N ALA A 121 -0.09 -9.83 6.73
CA ALA A 121 -0.30 -10.53 7.99
C ALA A 121 0.92 -10.38 8.93
N GLU A 122 2.13 -10.52 8.41
CA GLU A 122 3.37 -10.34 9.20
C GLU A 122 3.57 -8.88 9.65
N LEU A 123 3.37 -7.90 8.76
CA LEU A 123 3.43 -6.47 9.11
C LEU A 123 2.38 -6.10 10.16
N HIS A 124 1.17 -6.62 10.03
CA HIS A 124 0.10 -6.43 11.01
C HIS A 124 0.48 -7.02 12.37
N GLY A 125 1.09 -8.22 12.38
CA GLY A 125 1.66 -8.82 13.59
C GLY A 125 2.69 -7.93 14.28
N LEU A 126 3.59 -7.30 13.52
CA LEU A 126 4.54 -6.31 14.06
C LEU A 126 3.81 -5.10 14.65
N TRP A 127 2.78 -4.59 13.95
CA TRP A 127 1.98 -3.46 14.42
C TRP A 127 1.26 -3.76 15.73
N VAL A 128 0.64 -4.94 15.86
CA VAL A 128 0.00 -5.39 17.09
C VAL A 128 1.02 -5.46 18.24
N GLN A 129 2.20 -6.05 18.01
CA GLN A 129 3.26 -6.10 19.02
C GLN A 129 3.74 -4.71 19.43
N PHE A 130 3.86 -3.78 18.49
CA PHE A 130 4.19 -2.38 18.78
C PHE A 130 3.13 -1.75 19.69
N ALA A 131 1.85 -1.88 19.34
CA ALA A 131 0.74 -1.30 20.08
C ALA A 131 0.65 -1.88 21.52
N THR A 132 0.74 -3.20 21.67
CA THR A 132 0.71 -3.87 22.98
C THR A 132 1.90 -3.47 23.85
N SER A 133 3.09 -3.35 23.26
CA SER A 133 4.30 -2.93 23.99
C SER A 133 4.42 -1.41 24.14
N ARG A 134 3.46 -0.63 23.63
CA ARG A 134 3.50 0.84 23.58
C ARG A 134 4.82 1.39 23.01
N GLY A 135 5.38 0.69 22.03
CA GLY A 135 6.62 1.08 21.37
C GLY A 135 7.88 1.06 22.24
N VAL A 136 7.90 0.33 23.37
CA VAL A 136 9.07 0.26 24.28
C VAL A 136 10.35 -0.15 23.55
N ARG A 137 10.26 -1.07 22.59
CA ARG A 137 11.41 -1.56 21.79
C ARG A 137 11.76 -0.67 20.59
N THR A 138 10.91 0.30 20.27
CA THR A 138 10.93 1.08 19.02
C THR A 138 10.63 2.55 19.31
N GLN A 139 11.22 3.09 20.39
CA GLN A 139 10.95 4.45 20.86
C GLN A 139 11.25 5.52 19.81
N SER A 140 12.24 5.29 18.94
CA SER A 140 12.56 6.20 17.83
C SER A 140 11.37 6.38 16.88
N VAL A 141 10.65 5.30 16.57
CA VAL A 141 9.43 5.34 15.75
C VAL A 141 8.34 6.12 16.48
N LEU A 142 8.11 5.83 17.76
CA LEU A 142 7.10 6.56 18.55
C LEU A 142 7.40 8.06 18.62
N LYS A 143 8.67 8.46 18.78
CA LYS A 143 9.07 9.88 18.76
C LYS A 143 8.82 10.53 17.40
N LYS A 144 9.08 9.81 16.31
CA LYS A 144 8.87 10.33 14.95
C LYS A 144 7.39 10.54 14.63
N PHE A 145 6.54 9.60 15.02
CA PHE A 145 5.11 9.63 14.70
C PHE A 145 4.23 10.23 15.81
N GLY A 146 4.81 10.49 16.99
CA GLY A 146 4.11 10.99 18.18
C GLY A 146 3.49 12.39 18.03
N ASN A 147 4.01 13.19 17.11
CA ASN A 147 3.50 14.54 16.83
C ASN A 147 2.52 14.57 15.66
N THR A 148 2.19 13.43 15.07
CA THR A 148 1.25 13.37 13.94
C THR A 148 -0.19 13.36 14.44
N ALA A 149 -1.09 14.00 13.68
CA ALA A 149 -2.54 13.91 13.94
C ALA A 149 -3.07 12.46 13.90
N TRP A 150 -2.27 11.53 13.36
CA TRP A 150 -2.61 10.13 13.14
C TRP A 150 -2.10 9.19 14.23
N LEU A 151 -1.52 9.71 15.32
CA LEU A 151 -1.01 8.89 16.42
C LEU A 151 -2.08 7.92 16.95
N HIS A 152 -3.33 8.36 17.08
CA HIS A 152 -4.41 7.50 17.54
C HIS A 152 -4.64 6.28 16.63
N ALA A 153 -4.59 6.49 15.31
CA ALA A 153 -4.69 5.41 14.34
C ALA A 153 -3.48 4.46 14.45
N ILE A 154 -2.27 5.01 14.57
CA ILE A 154 -1.01 4.25 14.74
C ILE A 154 -1.00 3.42 16.03
N LEU A 155 -1.64 3.87 17.11
CA LEU A 155 -1.71 3.12 18.36
C LEU A 155 -2.84 2.08 18.41
N SER A 156 -3.71 2.06 17.39
CA SER A 156 -4.93 1.25 17.37
C SER A 156 -4.98 0.42 16.09
N PRO A 157 -4.18 -0.67 15.97
CA PRO A 157 -4.22 -1.53 14.80
C PRO A 157 -5.63 -2.10 14.61
N PRO A 158 -6.13 -2.20 13.37
CA PRO A 158 -7.43 -2.83 13.12
C PRO A 158 -7.38 -4.31 13.53
N PRO A 159 -8.52 -4.94 13.88
CA PRO A 159 -8.54 -6.39 14.07
C PRO A 159 -8.15 -7.09 12.77
N ILE A 160 -7.43 -8.22 12.86
CA ILE A 160 -6.91 -8.93 11.67
C ILE A 160 -8.03 -9.32 10.68
N ASN A 161 -9.21 -9.65 11.19
CA ASN A 161 -10.38 -10.01 10.38
C ASN A 161 -10.98 -8.83 9.59
N ALA A 162 -10.56 -7.59 9.88
CA ALA A 162 -10.97 -6.41 9.12
C ALA A 162 -10.07 -6.16 7.90
N LEU A 163 -8.97 -6.90 7.74
CA LEU A 163 -8.13 -6.82 6.55
C LEU A 163 -8.79 -7.62 5.41
N PRO A 164 -9.26 -6.97 4.33
CA PRO A 164 -9.84 -7.68 3.22
C PRO A 164 -8.75 -8.47 2.49
N HIS A 165 -9.00 -9.74 2.22
CA HIS A 165 -8.02 -10.57 1.51
C HIS A 165 -7.74 -9.99 0.10
N PRO A 166 -6.49 -9.68 -0.28
CA PRO A 166 -6.18 -9.07 -1.58
C PRO A 166 -6.79 -9.79 -2.80
N ALA A 167 -6.83 -11.13 -2.75
CA ALA A 167 -7.45 -11.96 -3.80
C ALA A 167 -8.95 -11.70 -4.03
N SER A 168 -9.69 -11.18 -3.04
CA SER A 168 -11.13 -10.87 -3.23
C SER A 168 -11.35 -9.76 -4.26
N PHE A 169 -10.35 -8.90 -4.46
CA PHE A 169 -10.41 -7.80 -5.41
C PHE A 169 -9.95 -8.17 -6.82
N ALA A 170 -9.33 -9.34 -7.01
CA ALA A 170 -8.80 -9.77 -8.30
C ALA A 170 -9.88 -10.30 -9.25
N HIS A 171 -11.00 -10.80 -8.74
CA HIS A 171 -12.01 -11.52 -9.52
C HIS A 171 -13.12 -10.65 -10.12
N GLU A 172 -13.23 -9.39 -9.73
CA GLU A 172 -14.20 -8.45 -10.31
C GLU A 172 -13.64 -7.82 -11.59
N ALA A 173 -13.36 -8.66 -12.59
CA ALA A 173 -13.26 -8.14 -13.94
C ALA A 173 -14.60 -7.47 -14.26
N PRO A 174 -14.63 -6.24 -14.80
CA PRO A 174 -15.86 -5.61 -15.20
C PRO A 174 -16.47 -6.55 -16.24
N GLY A 175 -17.49 -7.30 -15.81
CA GLY A 175 -18.22 -8.18 -16.68
C GLY A 175 -18.55 -7.34 -17.90
N HIS A 176 -18.07 -7.78 -19.06
CA HIS A 176 -18.64 -7.35 -20.31
C HIS A 176 -20.13 -7.62 -20.15
N SER A 177 -20.86 -6.57 -19.77
CA SER A 177 -22.29 -6.54 -19.85
C SER A 177 -22.51 -6.74 -21.33
N SER A 178 -22.76 -7.99 -21.69
CA SER A 178 -23.20 -8.39 -23.01
C SER A 178 -24.36 -7.47 -23.29
N ARG A 179 -24.07 -6.42 -24.04
CA ARG A 179 -25.02 -5.43 -24.49
C ARG A 179 -25.90 -6.21 -25.44
N GLU A 180 -26.91 -6.84 -24.86
CA GLU A 180 -27.96 -7.57 -25.53
C GLU A 180 -28.55 -6.55 -26.49
N SER A 181 -28.11 -6.65 -27.73
CA SER A 181 -28.49 -5.77 -28.81
C SER A 181 -29.91 -6.16 -29.15
N THR A 182 -30.87 -5.57 -28.44
CA THR A 182 -32.27 -5.62 -28.81
C THR A 182 -32.41 -4.85 -30.12
N SER A 183 -32.28 -5.59 -31.22
CA SER A 183 -32.72 -5.17 -32.54
C SER A 183 -34.23 -4.92 -32.48
N SER A 184 -34.61 -3.68 -32.18
CA SER A 184 -36.00 -3.24 -32.32
C SER A 184 -36.29 -3.11 -33.82
N THR A 185 -36.92 -4.15 -34.34
CA THR A 185 -37.53 -4.23 -35.67
C THR A 185 -38.46 -3.04 -35.89
N GLY A 186 -38.12 -2.21 -36.88
CA GLY A 186 -39.00 -1.15 -37.36
C GLY A 186 -40.29 -1.75 -37.91
N GLN A 187 -41.43 -1.30 -37.38
CA GLN A 187 -42.75 -1.63 -37.90
C GLN A 187 -43.30 -0.39 -38.62
N GLU A 188 -43.11 -0.34 -39.94
CA GLU A 188 -43.80 0.60 -40.83
C GLU A 188 -45.29 0.24 -40.88
N HIS A 189 -46.17 1.14 -40.43
CA HIS A 189 -47.62 1.03 -40.65
C HIS A 189 -48.07 2.14 -41.59
N LEU A 190 -48.17 1.80 -42.87
CA LEU A 190 -48.80 2.58 -43.92
C LEU A 190 -50.23 2.05 -44.10
N LYS A 191 -51.26 2.86 -43.80
CA LYS A 191 -52.61 2.61 -44.31
C LYS A 191 -53.26 3.92 -44.75
N HIS A 192 -53.69 3.86 -46.01
CA HIS A 192 -54.54 4.78 -46.75
C HIS A 192 -55.96 4.83 -46.19
#